data_AF-A0A517T880-F1
#
_entry.id   AF-A0A517T880-F1
#
_cell.length_a   1.000
_cell.length_b   1.000
_cell.length_c   1.000
_cell.angle_alpha   90.00
_cell.angle_beta   90.00
_cell.angle_gamma   90.00
#
_symmetry.space_group_name_H-M   'P 1'
#
loop_
_entity.id
_entity.type
_entity.pdbx_description
1 polymer ?
#
loop_
_entity_poly.entity_id
_entity_poly.type
_entity_poly.pdbx_seq_one_letter_code
_entity_poly.pdbx_strand_id
1 'polypeptide(L)'
;MDTSKTSHAEQLTARIEQLRTSIVARSEPYATIYRSVVEEIKQTSSDGNSSDDKVEQTFKKLSWLGDQARVHEQLGVWMTMLGDAWEPLLREQCPRVKSFRNFTRRLVISAKDAYTVGELLPAAVIQFPEEHQYHAVTYTAVVGGLLSAWYESHYVRLERDVEHTTAAMLLRDIGLCQLPPAKLPHVSTAEHVPLSSAIVCGMPETSIDVVLAVGRHHERMDGTGSPSGITGERLTRTDRVVTLLTSLMELWRDESEVLTPEVTVEQLQAALPNALHQLYQKARQAEFDMTLTANLICSCGYAVPEGEGILEKRPLMFGLTKLGQRRLRVDPPEPIAEGAGPHFLAAQSQTARQSSTTEQPKSSKPADRAGATT
;
A
#
# COMPACT_ATOMS: atom_id res chain seq x y z
N MET A 1 51.23 0.74 -11.30
CA MET A 1 50.21 0.31 -10.33
C MET A 1 48.98 1.17 -10.56
N ASP A 2 47.85 0.52 -10.80
CA ASP A 2 46.65 1.11 -11.39
C ASP A 2 45.76 1.74 -10.30
N THR A 3 45.95 3.03 -10.04
CA THR A 3 45.29 3.77 -8.94
C THR A 3 43.78 3.92 -9.11
N SER A 4 43.22 3.65 -10.31
CA SER A 4 41.77 3.76 -10.54
C SER A 4 40.97 2.61 -9.93
N LYS A 5 41.54 1.39 -9.89
CA LYS A 5 40.85 0.20 -9.38
C LYS A 5 40.66 0.23 -7.87
N THR A 6 41.64 0.77 -7.14
CA THR A 6 41.55 0.95 -5.68
C THR A 6 40.44 1.95 -5.32
N SER A 7 40.25 3.00 -6.13
CA SER A 7 39.21 4.00 -5.89
C SER A 7 37.79 3.45 -6.07
N HIS A 8 37.56 2.58 -7.04
CA HIS A 8 36.23 2.00 -7.28
C HIS A 8 35.79 1.08 -6.13
N ALA A 9 36.68 0.22 -5.64
CA ALA A 9 36.37 -0.69 -4.52
C ALA A 9 36.09 0.06 -3.20
N GLU A 10 36.78 1.16 -2.94
CA GLU A 10 36.54 2.01 -1.78
C GLU A 10 35.18 2.72 -1.85
N GLN A 11 34.82 3.26 -3.03
CA GLN A 11 33.51 3.86 -3.28
C GLN A 11 32.37 2.84 -3.12
N LEU A 12 32.58 1.62 -3.61
CA LEU A 12 31.66 0.49 -3.47
C LEU A 12 31.38 0.19 -2.00
N THR A 13 32.45 0.06 -1.22
CA THR A 13 32.41 -0.26 0.21
C THR A 13 31.69 0.82 1.00
N ALA A 14 32.00 2.09 0.72
CA ALA A 14 31.33 3.22 1.38
C ALA A 14 29.82 3.25 1.09
N ARG A 15 29.42 2.96 -0.15
CA ARG A 15 28.01 2.93 -0.55
C ARG A 15 27.25 1.75 0.07
N ILE A 16 27.88 0.57 0.17
CA ILE A 16 27.33 -0.59 0.87
C ILE A 16 27.11 -0.26 2.35
N GLU A 17 28.09 0.34 3.02
CA GLU A 17 27.95 0.68 4.44
C GLU A 17 26.88 1.75 4.68
N GLN A 18 26.74 2.73 3.78
CA GLN A 18 25.63 3.69 3.83
C GLN A 18 24.26 3.00 3.71
N LEU A 19 24.11 2.03 2.80
CA LEU A 19 22.89 1.24 2.65
C LEU A 19 22.65 0.34 3.88
N ARG A 20 23.70 -0.24 4.47
CA ARG A 20 23.63 -1.00 5.73
C ARG A 20 23.01 -0.18 6.84
N THR A 21 23.54 1.01 7.09
CA THR A 21 23.06 1.88 8.16
C THR A 21 21.60 2.24 7.94
N SER A 22 21.19 2.46 6.68
CA SER A 22 19.80 2.74 6.35
C SER A 22 18.88 1.52 6.49
N ILE A 23 19.31 0.31 6.14
CA ILE A 23 18.45 -0.89 6.13
C ILE A 23 18.37 -1.54 7.52
N VAL A 24 19.52 -1.77 8.16
CA VAL A 24 19.61 -2.49 9.44
C VAL A 24 18.98 -1.70 10.59
N ALA A 25 19.05 -0.37 10.55
CA ALA A 25 18.43 0.47 11.58
C ALA A 25 16.89 0.48 11.50
N ARG A 26 16.31 0.09 10.37
CA ARG A 26 14.87 0.29 10.09
C ARG A 26 14.02 -0.96 10.25
N SER A 27 14.56 -2.16 10.01
CA SER A 27 13.75 -3.38 10.06
C SER A 27 14.60 -4.67 10.14
N GLU A 28 14.34 -5.49 11.16
CA GLU A 28 15.02 -6.77 11.39
C GLU A 28 14.81 -7.82 10.28
N PRO A 29 13.61 -7.98 9.68
CA PRO A 29 13.40 -8.83 8.51
C PRO A 29 14.36 -8.53 7.34
N TYR A 30 14.61 -7.24 7.05
CA TYR A 30 15.48 -6.83 5.96
C TYR A 30 16.97 -6.93 6.33
N ALA A 31 17.32 -6.93 7.61
CA ALA A 31 18.70 -7.11 8.07
C ALA A 31 19.26 -8.50 7.71
N THR A 32 18.43 -9.55 7.71
CA THR A 32 18.83 -10.91 7.31
C THR A 32 19.04 -11.01 5.80
N ILE A 33 18.12 -10.47 5.01
CA ILE A 33 18.26 -10.42 3.54
C ILE A 33 19.49 -9.58 3.16
N TYR A 34 19.68 -8.42 3.82
CA TYR A 34 20.84 -7.57 3.64
C TYR A 34 22.16 -8.32 3.92
N ARG A 35 22.24 -9.05 5.04
CA ARG A 35 23.43 -9.87 5.37
C ARG A 35 23.71 -10.90 4.29
N SER A 36 22.69 -11.61 3.81
CA SER A 36 22.83 -12.58 2.72
C SER A 36 23.39 -11.95 1.44
N VAL A 37 22.85 -10.80 1.03
CA VAL A 37 23.33 -10.07 -0.16
C VAL A 37 24.76 -9.56 0.02
N VAL A 38 25.14 -9.08 1.21
CA VAL A 38 26.51 -8.64 1.47
C VAL A 38 27.50 -9.80 1.42
N GLU A 39 27.15 -10.97 1.92
CA GLU A 39 28.00 -12.17 1.80
C GLU A 39 28.13 -12.62 0.33
N GLU A 40 27.06 -12.55 -0.46
CA GLU A 40 27.07 -12.79 -1.91
C GLU A 40 28.07 -11.86 -2.64
N ILE A 41 28.14 -10.58 -2.26
CA ILE A 41 29.11 -9.60 -2.79
C ILE A 41 30.54 -9.99 -2.44
N LYS A 42 30.78 -10.32 -1.16
CA LYS A 42 32.13 -10.70 -0.69
C LYS A 42 32.64 -11.91 -1.44
N GLN A 43 31.79 -12.92 -1.63
CA GLN A 43 32.13 -14.14 -2.35
C GLN A 43 32.39 -13.89 -3.84
N THR A 44 31.54 -13.08 -4.50
CA THR A 44 31.73 -12.73 -5.91
C THR A 44 33.02 -11.90 -6.12
N SER A 45 33.37 -11.04 -5.16
CA SER A 45 34.59 -10.24 -5.20
C SER A 45 35.87 -11.06 -4.99
N SER A 46 35.80 -12.12 -4.16
CA SER A 46 36.96 -13.00 -3.91
C SER A 46 37.34 -13.89 -5.09
N ASP A 47 36.38 -14.20 -5.98
CA ASP A 47 36.60 -15.13 -7.09
C ASP A 47 37.41 -14.54 -8.26
N GLY A 48 37.79 -13.25 -8.19
CA GLY A 48 38.66 -12.58 -9.17
C GLY A 48 38.09 -12.46 -10.59
N ASN A 49 36.89 -13.00 -10.82
CA ASN A 49 36.22 -13.13 -12.12
C ASN A 49 34.85 -12.45 -12.13
N SER A 50 34.64 -11.49 -11.22
CA SER A 50 33.43 -10.68 -11.15
C SER A 50 33.36 -9.78 -12.38
N SER A 51 32.45 -10.05 -13.31
CA SER A 51 32.08 -9.05 -14.33
C SER A 51 31.43 -7.85 -13.64
N ASP A 52 31.67 -6.65 -14.17
CA ASP A 52 31.04 -5.41 -13.70
C ASP A 52 29.50 -5.54 -13.64
N ASP A 53 28.93 -6.36 -14.51
CA ASP A 53 27.49 -6.68 -14.53
C ASP A 53 26.97 -7.32 -13.24
N LYS A 54 27.73 -8.22 -12.61
CA LYS A 54 27.28 -8.87 -11.35
C LYS A 54 27.23 -7.85 -10.22
N VAL A 55 28.23 -6.99 -10.13
CA VAL A 55 28.29 -5.92 -9.14
C VAL A 55 27.10 -4.98 -9.30
N GLU A 56 26.83 -4.53 -10.53
CA GLU A 56 25.69 -3.66 -10.83
C GLU A 56 24.34 -4.32 -10.50
N GLN A 57 24.15 -5.61 -10.81
CA GLN A 57 22.95 -6.35 -10.41
C GLN A 57 22.78 -6.40 -8.89
N THR A 58 23.86 -6.59 -8.15
CA THR A 58 23.78 -6.59 -6.69
C THR A 58 23.50 -5.21 -6.12
N PHE A 59 24.02 -4.14 -6.71
CA PHE A 59 23.66 -2.77 -6.32
C PHE A 59 22.18 -2.48 -6.54
N LYS A 60 21.63 -2.90 -7.66
CA LYS A 60 20.19 -2.81 -7.93
C LYS A 60 19.39 -3.54 -6.85
N LYS A 61 19.81 -4.75 -6.47
CA LYS A 61 19.20 -5.55 -5.39
C LYS A 61 19.25 -4.83 -4.04
N LEU A 62 20.41 -4.28 -3.65
CA LEU A 62 20.57 -3.53 -2.40
C LEU A 62 19.77 -2.22 -2.36
N SER A 63 19.78 -1.45 -3.45
CA SER A 63 19.00 -0.21 -3.57
C SER A 63 17.51 -0.52 -3.42
N TRP A 64 17.05 -1.55 -4.13
CA TRP A 64 15.68 -2.00 -4.08
C TRP A 64 15.29 -2.48 -2.66
N LEU A 65 16.14 -3.23 -1.95
CA LEU A 65 15.92 -3.60 -0.53
C LEU A 65 15.79 -2.37 0.38
N GLY A 66 16.61 -1.33 0.14
CA GLY A 66 16.50 -0.06 0.83
C GLY A 66 15.15 0.63 0.62
N ASP A 67 14.65 0.63 -0.62
CA ASP A 67 13.32 1.16 -0.94
C ASP A 67 12.21 0.35 -0.25
N GLN A 68 12.30 -0.98 -0.22
CA GLN A 68 11.33 -1.82 0.46
C GLN A 68 11.31 -1.63 1.98
N ALA A 69 12.48 -1.56 2.62
CA ALA A 69 12.57 -1.31 4.06
C ALA A 69 11.89 0.02 4.42
N ARG A 70 12.05 1.04 3.57
CA ARG A 70 11.38 2.34 3.73
C ARG A 70 9.86 2.23 3.54
N VAL A 71 9.39 1.51 2.52
CA VAL A 71 7.94 1.30 2.31
C VAL A 71 7.33 0.54 3.49
N HIS A 72 8.03 -0.47 4.03
CA HIS A 72 7.60 -1.23 5.20
C HIS A 72 7.53 -0.36 6.47
N GLU A 73 8.54 0.46 6.73
CA GLU A 73 8.53 1.44 7.83
C GLU A 73 7.33 2.40 7.71
N GLN A 74 7.11 2.92 6.49
CA GLN A 74 6.01 3.84 6.21
C GLN A 74 4.64 3.16 6.41
N LEU A 75 4.51 1.89 6.07
CA LEU A 75 3.32 1.10 6.36
C LEU A 75 3.09 0.92 7.85
N GLY A 76 4.14 0.63 8.63
CA GLY A 76 4.04 0.60 10.10
C GLY A 76 3.44 1.89 10.66
N VAL A 77 3.91 3.05 10.18
CA VAL A 77 3.35 4.36 10.55
C VAL A 77 1.87 4.48 10.15
N TRP A 78 1.51 4.10 8.93
CA TRP A 78 0.12 4.16 8.48
C TRP A 78 -0.79 3.20 9.24
N MET A 79 -0.30 2.03 9.63
CA MET A 79 -1.04 1.07 10.43
C MET A 79 -1.29 1.59 11.84
N THR A 80 -0.29 2.20 12.49
CA THR A 80 -0.49 2.87 13.79
C THR A 80 -1.53 3.99 13.66
N MET A 81 -1.41 4.86 12.65
CA MET A 81 -2.38 5.93 12.42
C MET A 81 -3.79 5.42 12.15
N LEU A 82 -3.94 4.31 11.42
CA LEU A 82 -5.23 3.69 11.17
C LEU A 82 -5.79 3.07 12.45
N GLY A 83 -4.97 2.38 13.24
CA GLY A 83 -5.35 1.85 14.55
C GLY A 83 -5.87 2.93 15.49
N ASP A 84 -5.16 4.06 15.59
CA ASP A 84 -5.58 5.23 16.37
C ASP A 84 -6.90 5.84 15.85
N ALA A 85 -7.14 5.78 14.54
CA ALA A 85 -8.37 6.25 13.93
C ALA A 85 -9.54 5.27 14.13
N TRP A 86 -9.27 3.96 14.20
CA TRP A 86 -10.24 2.90 14.43
C TRP A 86 -10.62 2.72 15.89
N GLU A 87 -9.69 2.93 16.84
CA GLU A 87 -9.95 2.68 18.26
C GLU A 87 -11.26 3.37 18.75
N PRO A 88 -11.54 4.65 18.45
CA PRO A 88 -12.80 5.27 18.84
C PRO A 88 -14.03 4.65 18.16
N LEU A 89 -13.89 4.18 16.92
CA LEU A 89 -14.96 3.52 16.16
C LEU A 89 -15.35 2.18 16.80
N LEU A 90 -14.34 1.40 17.19
CA LEU A 90 -14.52 0.09 17.80
C LEU A 90 -15.09 0.16 19.22
N ARG A 91 -14.84 1.25 19.95
CA ARG A 91 -15.33 1.47 21.33
C ARG A 91 -16.73 2.10 21.41
N GLU A 92 -17.43 2.26 20.28
CA GLU A 92 -18.72 2.98 20.19
C GLU A 92 -18.67 4.42 20.78
N GLN A 93 -17.48 5.02 20.84
CA GLN A 93 -17.32 6.39 21.31
C GLN A 93 -17.62 7.34 20.16
N CYS A 94 -18.16 8.54 20.46
CA CYS A 94 -18.43 9.56 19.45
C CYS A 94 -17.18 9.75 18.58
N PRO A 95 -17.20 9.29 17.32
CA PRO A 95 -15.94 8.98 16.68
C PRO A 95 -15.26 10.25 16.20
N ARG A 96 -13.93 10.25 16.26
CA ARG A 96 -13.11 11.31 15.66
C ARG A 96 -13.09 11.16 14.14
N VAL A 97 -14.25 11.31 13.48
CA VAL A 97 -14.42 11.21 12.02
C VAL A 97 -13.38 12.06 11.27
N LYS A 98 -13.01 13.22 11.85
CA LYS A 98 -11.95 14.09 11.35
C LYS A 98 -10.58 13.40 11.26
N SER A 99 -10.21 12.58 12.25
CA SER A 99 -8.93 11.85 12.26
C SER A 99 -8.88 10.85 11.12
N PHE A 100 -9.93 10.03 10.98
CA PHE A 100 -10.04 9.07 9.90
C PHE A 100 -10.04 9.73 8.52
N ARG A 101 -10.85 10.79 8.31
CA ARG A 101 -10.86 11.53 7.04
C ARG A 101 -9.50 12.13 6.70
N ASN A 102 -8.80 12.68 7.69
CA ASN A 102 -7.45 13.22 7.50
C ASN A 102 -6.46 12.12 7.12
N PHE A 103 -6.57 10.94 7.73
CA PHE A 103 -5.77 9.78 7.37
C PHE A 103 -6.04 9.32 5.93
N THR A 104 -7.32 9.15 5.55
CA THR A 104 -7.72 8.82 4.17
C THR A 104 -7.11 9.78 3.15
N ARG A 105 -7.18 11.09 3.41
CA ARG A 105 -6.57 12.12 2.54
C ARG A 105 -5.06 11.98 2.42
N ARG A 106 -4.37 11.70 3.52
CA ARG A 106 -2.91 11.49 3.51
C ARG A 106 -2.54 10.27 2.68
N LEU A 107 -3.32 9.18 2.78
CA LEU A 107 -3.13 8.01 1.92
C LEU A 107 -3.38 8.35 0.45
N VAL A 108 -4.45 9.08 0.14
CA VAL A 108 -4.73 9.52 -1.24
C VAL A 108 -3.60 10.35 -1.82
N ILE A 109 -3.04 11.29 -1.05
CA ILE A 109 -1.89 12.09 -1.47
C ILE A 109 -0.67 11.19 -1.70
N SER A 110 -0.37 10.31 -0.75
CA SER A 110 0.82 9.43 -0.83
C SER A 110 0.75 8.49 -2.03
N ALA A 111 -0.44 7.96 -2.34
CA ALA A 111 -0.64 7.04 -3.46
C ALA A 111 -0.54 7.73 -4.84
N LYS A 112 -0.72 9.05 -4.93
CA LYS A 112 -0.55 9.81 -6.18
C LYS A 112 0.91 9.88 -6.64
N ASP A 113 1.86 9.64 -5.74
CA ASP A 113 3.27 9.76 -6.08
C ASP A 113 3.90 8.48 -6.65
N ALA A 114 3.26 7.34 -6.43
CA ALA A 114 3.76 6.07 -6.96
C ALA A 114 3.47 5.94 -8.45
N TYR A 115 4.46 5.53 -9.24
CA TYR A 115 4.30 5.26 -10.67
C TYR A 115 3.80 3.83 -10.92
N THR A 116 4.23 2.88 -10.09
CA THR A 116 3.90 1.46 -10.20
C THR A 116 3.27 0.93 -8.91
N VAL A 117 2.55 -0.20 -9.00
CA VAL A 117 2.02 -0.89 -7.80
C VAL A 117 3.14 -1.33 -6.86
N GLY A 118 4.29 -1.74 -7.41
CA GLY A 118 5.46 -2.17 -6.63
C GLY A 118 6.12 -1.05 -5.81
N GLU A 119 5.83 0.22 -6.11
CA GLU A 119 6.27 1.37 -5.29
C GLU A 119 5.34 1.64 -4.09
N LEU A 120 4.10 1.16 -4.14
CA LEU A 120 3.12 1.35 -3.07
C LEU A 120 3.22 0.27 -1.99
N LEU A 121 3.52 -0.96 -2.41
CA LEU A 121 3.36 -2.14 -1.59
C LEU A 121 4.74 -2.76 -1.38
N PRO A 122 5.15 -2.97 -0.12
CA PRO A 122 6.35 -3.71 0.15
C PRO A 122 6.04 -5.12 -0.32
N ALA A 123 6.92 -5.66 -1.12
CA ALA A 123 6.71 -7.02 -1.57
C ALA A 123 6.87 -7.97 -0.39
N ALA A 124 7.82 -7.76 0.53
CA ALA A 124 7.81 -8.50 1.78
C ALA A 124 6.75 -7.92 2.74
N VAL A 125 5.63 -8.63 2.91
CA VAL A 125 4.93 -8.93 4.18
C VAL A 125 3.50 -9.38 3.86
N ILE A 126 3.27 -10.70 3.86
CA ILE A 126 1.93 -11.28 4.01
C ILE A 126 2.02 -12.52 4.91
N GLN A 127 2.89 -12.50 5.91
CA GLN A 127 2.86 -13.52 6.96
C GLN A 127 2.94 -12.80 8.30
N PHE A 128 1.76 -12.61 8.89
CA PHE A 128 1.64 -12.25 10.29
C PHE A 128 1.42 -13.53 11.08
N PRO A 129 2.14 -13.76 12.19
CA PRO A 129 1.80 -14.82 13.12
C PRO A 129 0.32 -14.76 13.51
N GLU A 130 -0.30 -15.91 13.78
CA GLU A 130 -1.73 -15.99 14.14
C GLU A 130 -2.07 -15.12 15.36
N GLU A 131 -1.12 -14.89 16.27
CA GLU A 131 -1.28 -13.98 17.41
C GLU A 131 -1.42 -12.49 17.03
N HIS A 132 -1.20 -12.12 15.77
CA HIS A 132 -1.22 -10.74 15.27
C HIS A 132 -2.34 -10.48 14.25
N GLN A 133 -3.47 -11.18 14.35
CA GLN A 133 -4.59 -11.02 13.42
C GLN A 133 -5.12 -9.58 13.29
N TYR A 134 -5.18 -8.79 14.38
CA TYR A 134 -5.55 -7.36 14.27
C TYR A 134 -4.58 -6.57 13.39
N HIS A 135 -3.29 -6.90 13.48
CA HIS A 135 -2.24 -6.33 12.63
C HIS A 135 -2.46 -6.75 11.18
N ALA A 136 -2.81 -8.01 10.91
CA ALA A 136 -3.11 -8.48 9.55
C ALA A 136 -4.33 -7.77 8.92
N VAL A 137 -5.40 -7.57 9.69
CA VAL A 137 -6.59 -6.81 9.23
C VAL A 137 -6.22 -5.35 8.94
N THR A 138 -5.49 -4.70 9.85
CA THR A 138 -5.05 -3.31 9.68
C THR A 138 -4.12 -3.17 8.48
N TYR A 139 -3.18 -4.09 8.29
CA TYR A 139 -2.27 -4.13 7.15
C TYR A 139 -3.06 -4.23 5.84
N THR A 140 -3.97 -5.21 5.77
CA THR A 140 -4.85 -5.47 4.61
C THR A 140 -5.75 -4.28 4.29
N ALA A 141 -6.19 -3.54 5.32
CA ALA A 141 -6.91 -2.30 5.14
C ALA A 141 -6.02 -1.20 4.52
N VAL A 142 -4.83 -0.95 5.07
CA VAL A 142 -3.91 0.08 4.55
C VAL A 142 -3.49 -0.22 3.11
N VAL A 143 -3.10 -1.46 2.81
CA VAL A 143 -2.76 -1.92 1.45
C VAL A 143 -3.93 -1.68 0.49
N GLY A 144 -5.14 -2.07 0.87
CA GLY A 144 -6.33 -1.82 0.05
C GLY A 144 -6.64 -0.33 -0.14
N GLY A 145 -6.42 0.48 0.90
CA GLY A 145 -6.54 1.93 0.84
C GLY A 145 -5.54 2.57 -0.15
N LEU A 146 -4.27 2.18 -0.09
CA LEU A 146 -3.24 2.63 -1.04
C LEU A 146 -3.58 2.21 -2.47
N LEU A 147 -3.96 0.95 -2.66
CA LEU A 147 -4.26 0.39 -3.97
C LEU A 147 -5.47 1.08 -4.62
N SER A 148 -6.54 1.32 -3.85
CA SER A 148 -7.71 2.06 -4.34
C SER A 148 -7.42 3.52 -4.65
N ALA A 149 -6.70 4.21 -3.77
CA ALA A 149 -6.29 5.60 -4.01
C ALA A 149 -5.44 5.72 -5.28
N TRP A 150 -4.49 4.81 -5.45
CA TRP A 150 -3.63 4.77 -6.63
C TRP A 150 -4.44 4.45 -7.89
N TYR A 151 -5.26 3.40 -7.88
CA TYR A 151 -6.09 3.01 -9.02
C TYR A 151 -7.00 4.16 -9.47
N GLU A 152 -7.77 4.74 -8.55
CA GLU A 152 -8.73 5.81 -8.84
C GLU A 152 -8.05 7.09 -9.35
N SER A 153 -6.81 7.37 -8.93
CA SER A 153 -6.08 8.57 -9.35
C SER A 153 -5.62 8.60 -10.82
N HIS A 154 -5.69 7.46 -11.52
CA HIS A 154 -5.42 7.41 -12.97
C HIS A 154 -6.51 8.12 -13.78
N TYR A 155 -7.72 8.18 -13.24
CA TYR A 155 -8.91 8.59 -13.96
C TYR A 155 -9.38 9.96 -13.49
N VAL A 156 -9.97 10.75 -14.39
CA VAL A 156 -10.61 12.03 -14.07
C VAL A 156 -11.82 11.73 -13.20
N ARG A 157 -11.65 11.91 -11.91
CA ARG A 157 -12.64 11.65 -10.86
C ARG A 157 -12.68 12.86 -9.93
N LEU A 158 -13.83 13.07 -9.30
CA LEU A 158 -13.92 14.02 -8.21
C LEU A 158 -13.06 13.52 -7.05
N GLU A 159 -12.31 14.41 -6.41
CA GLU A 159 -11.46 14.05 -5.27
C GLU A 159 -12.27 13.36 -4.16
N ARG A 160 -13.51 13.81 -3.95
CA ARG A 160 -14.45 13.19 -3.01
C ARG A 160 -14.72 11.71 -3.32
N ASP A 161 -14.85 11.35 -4.59
CA ASP A 161 -15.13 9.96 -4.97
C ASP A 161 -13.92 9.06 -4.69
N VAL A 162 -12.71 9.56 -4.94
CA VAL A 162 -11.46 8.87 -4.60
C VAL A 162 -11.38 8.68 -3.09
N GLU A 163 -11.65 9.73 -2.31
CA GLU A 163 -11.72 9.64 -0.84
C GLU A 163 -12.75 8.60 -0.37
N HIS A 164 -13.94 8.53 -0.99
CA HIS A 164 -14.96 7.55 -0.63
C HIS A 164 -14.50 6.12 -0.93
N THR A 165 -13.99 5.82 -2.13
CA THR A 165 -13.49 4.48 -2.47
C THR A 165 -12.36 4.07 -1.52
N THR A 166 -11.41 4.97 -1.24
CA THR A 166 -10.30 4.71 -0.31
C THR A 166 -10.79 4.49 1.12
N ALA A 167 -11.73 5.31 1.60
CA ALA A 167 -12.35 5.11 2.91
C ALA A 167 -13.06 3.76 3.02
N ALA A 168 -13.81 3.37 1.98
CA ALA A 168 -14.49 2.07 1.94
C ALA A 168 -13.48 0.91 1.98
N MET A 169 -12.39 0.98 1.20
CA MET A 169 -11.34 -0.06 1.26
C MET A 169 -10.69 -0.15 2.64
N LEU A 170 -10.44 0.98 3.30
CA LEU A 170 -9.92 0.97 4.67
C LEU A 170 -10.91 0.29 5.62
N LEU A 171 -12.20 0.60 5.53
CA LEU A 171 -13.18 0.15 6.52
C LEU A 171 -13.83 -1.21 6.24
N ARG A 172 -13.62 -1.81 5.06
CA ARG A 172 -14.36 -3.00 4.60
C ARG A 172 -14.38 -4.17 5.60
N ASP A 173 -13.24 -4.38 6.27
CA ASP A 173 -12.99 -5.49 7.19
C ASP A 173 -12.92 -5.06 8.66
N ILE A 174 -13.33 -3.82 9.00
CA ILE A 174 -13.24 -3.30 10.39
C ILE A 174 -14.04 -4.16 11.39
N GLY A 175 -15.08 -4.84 10.93
CA GLY A 175 -15.86 -5.77 11.75
C GLY A 175 -15.05 -6.96 12.26
N LEU A 176 -14.00 -7.39 11.54
CA LEU A 176 -13.11 -8.45 12.02
C LEU A 176 -12.40 -8.05 13.32
N CYS A 177 -12.14 -6.76 13.55
CA CYS A 177 -11.49 -6.27 14.76
C CYS A 177 -12.35 -6.42 16.03
N GLN A 178 -13.66 -6.66 15.89
CA GLN A 178 -14.58 -6.89 17.02
C GLN A 178 -14.75 -8.38 17.35
N LEU A 179 -14.21 -9.28 16.51
CA LEU A 179 -14.39 -10.72 16.68
C LEU A 179 -13.24 -11.31 17.52
N PRO A 180 -13.51 -12.34 18.34
CA PRO A 180 -12.45 -13.02 19.08
C PRO A 180 -11.38 -13.58 18.13
N PRO A 181 -10.07 -13.48 18.46
CA PRO A 181 -8.99 -13.99 17.61
C PRO A 181 -9.17 -15.45 17.19
N ALA A 182 -9.62 -16.31 18.11
CA ALA A 182 -9.87 -17.73 17.84
C ALA A 182 -10.97 -17.97 16.78
N LYS A 183 -11.81 -16.97 16.48
CA LYS A 183 -12.87 -17.06 15.48
C LYS A 183 -12.39 -16.67 14.08
N LEU A 184 -11.40 -15.77 13.98
CA LEU A 184 -10.99 -15.12 12.73
C LEU A 184 -10.69 -16.09 11.57
N PRO A 185 -10.03 -17.25 11.76
CA PRO A 185 -9.79 -18.22 10.68
C PRO A 185 -11.06 -18.83 10.06
N HIS A 186 -12.21 -18.66 10.71
CA HIS A 186 -13.49 -19.29 10.33
C HIS A 186 -14.61 -18.28 10.14
N VAL A 187 -14.29 -16.97 10.12
CA VAL A 187 -15.31 -15.94 9.97
C VAL A 187 -15.85 -15.95 8.54
N SER A 188 -17.15 -16.19 8.42
CA SER A 188 -17.83 -16.11 7.14
C SER A 188 -18.06 -14.66 6.70
N THR A 189 -18.23 -14.45 5.39
CA THR A 189 -18.69 -13.17 4.83
C THR A 189 -20.02 -12.71 5.43
N ALA A 190 -20.93 -13.64 5.68
CA ALA A 190 -22.23 -13.36 6.30
C ALA A 190 -22.11 -12.81 7.73
N GLU A 191 -20.96 -12.95 8.37
CA GLU A 191 -20.72 -12.46 9.72
C GLU A 191 -20.00 -11.10 9.75
N HIS A 192 -18.83 -10.98 9.11
CA HIS A 192 -18.04 -9.75 9.24
C HIS A 192 -18.58 -8.59 8.42
N VAL A 193 -19.19 -8.84 7.26
CA VAL A 193 -19.68 -7.77 6.38
C VAL A 193 -20.80 -6.97 7.04
N PRO A 194 -21.86 -7.59 7.63
CA PRO A 194 -22.87 -6.84 8.37
C PRO A 194 -22.28 -6.06 9.55
N LEU A 195 -21.30 -6.63 10.25
CA LEU A 195 -20.65 -6.00 11.40
C LEU A 195 -19.84 -4.76 10.98
N SER A 196 -19.00 -4.87 9.95
CA SER A 196 -18.29 -3.74 9.35
C SER A 196 -19.27 -2.66 8.91
N SER A 197 -20.33 -3.02 8.19
CA SER A 197 -21.34 -2.08 7.71
C SER A 197 -22.07 -1.37 8.86
N ALA A 198 -22.37 -2.07 9.96
CA ALA A 198 -23.03 -1.48 11.12
C ALA A 198 -22.14 -0.44 11.83
N ILE A 199 -20.85 -0.77 12.03
CA ILE A 199 -19.86 0.16 12.60
C ILE A 199 -19.77 1.43 11.73
N VAL A 200 -19.65 1.25 10.42
CA VAL A 200 -19.50 2.37 9.48
C VAL A 200 -20.79 3.20 9.35
N CYS A 201 -21.96 2.58 9.44
CA CYS A 201 -23.24 3.28 9.45
C CYS A 201 -23.41 4.18 10.69
N GLY A 202 -22.83 3.79 11.83
CA GLY A 202 -22.82 4.60 13.06
C GLY A 202 -21.89 5.83 13.00
N MET A 203 -21.07 5.97 11.97
CA MET A 203 -20.15 7.10 11.83
C MET A 203 -20.87 8.36 11.32
N PRO A 204 -20.81 9.49 12.04
CA PRO A 204 -21.34 10.77 11.57
C PRO A 204 -20.72 11.18 10.23
N GLU A 205 -21.54 11.78 9.35
CA GLU A 205 -21.11 12.34 8.06
C GLU A 205 -20.48 11.33 7.07
N THR A 206 -20.54 10.02 7.35
CA THR A 206 -20.09 9.00 6.40
C THR A 206 -21.03 8.95 5.20
N SER A 207 -20.46 8.94 4.00
CA SER A 207 -21.23 8.83 2.76
C SER A 207 -21.95 7.48 2.69
N ILE A 208 -23.18 7.50 2.19
CA ILE A 208 -23.94 6.27 1.92
C ILE A 208 -23.16 5.32 1.00
N ASP A 209 -22.40 5.83 0.02
CA ASP A 209 -21.57 5.02 -0.87
C ASP A 209 -20.50 4.24 -0.11
N VAL A 210 -19.94 4.82 0.97
CA VAL A 210 -18.93 4.16 1.80
C VAL A 210 -19.58 3.03 2.61
N VAL A 211 -20.75 3.30 3.22
CA VAL A 211 -21.51 2.28 3.96
C VAL A 211 -21.90 1.12 3.04
N LEU A 212 -22.43 1.43 1.85
CA LEU A 212 -22.84 0.41 0.88
C LEU A 212 -21.67 -0.41 0.38
N ALA A 213 -20.55 0.23 0.02
CA ALA A 213 -19.38 -0.49 -0.47
C ALA A 213 -18.77 -1.39 0.62
N VAL A 214 -18.70 -0.92 1.87
CA VAL A 214 -18.30 -1.76 3.02
C VAL A 214 -19.25 -2.94 3.19
N GLY A 215 -20.57 -2.73 3.10
CA GLY A 215 -21.57 -3.79 3.24
C GLY A 215 -21.71 -4.73 2.03
N ARG A 216 -21.00 -4.47 0.91
CA ARG A 216 -21.17 -5.19 -0.36
C ARG A 216 -19.86 -5.61 -1.03
N HIS A 217 -18.72 -5.46 -0.36
CA HIS A 217 -17.42 -5.73 -1.01
C HIS A 217 -17.20 -7.20 -1.42
N HIS A 218 -18.00 -8.14 -0.90
CA HIS A 218 -18.03 -9.54 -1.33
C HIS A 218 -19.16 -9.87 -2.32
N GLU A 219 -19.98 -8.89 -2.72
CA GLU A 219 -20.95 -9.08 -3.80
C GLU A 219 -20.24 -9.28 -5.15
N ARG A 220 -20.96 -9.80 -6.14
CA ARG A 220 -20.45 -10.04 -7.50
C ARG A 220 -21.50 -9.53 -8.51
N MET A 221 -21.04 -9.10 -9.68
CA MET A 221 -21.91 -8.49 -10.70
C MET A 221 -23.00 -9.44 -11.22
N ASP A 222 -22.75 -10.74 -11.20
CA ASP A 222 -23.69 -11.80 -11.58
C ASP A 222 -24.65 -12.23 -10.45
N GLY A 223 -24.51 -11.67 -9.24
CA GLY A 223 -25.30 -12.01 -8.06
C GLY A 223 -24.86 -13.27 -7.32
N THR A 224 -23.74 -13.91 -7.69
CA THR A 224 -23.19 -15.08 -6.98
C THR A 224 -22.47 -14.72 -5.68
N GLY A 225 -22.20 -13.42 -5.47
CA GLY A 225 -21.57 -12.90 -4.27
C GLY A 225 -22.47 -12.92 -3.04
N SER A 226 -21.90 -12.49 -1.91
CA SER A 226 -22.56 -12.52 -0.61
C SER A 226 -22.25 -11.23 0.17
N PRO A 227 -23.06 -10.83 1.19
CA PRO A 227 -24.11 -11.61 1.84
C PRO A 227 -25.51 -11.58 1.19
N SER A 228 -25.78 -10.67 0.27
CA SER A 228 -27.15 -10.38 -0.20
C SER A 228 -27.45 -10.86 -1.63
N GLY A 229 -26.46 -11.31 -2.40
CA GLY A 229 -26.65 -11.80 -3.77
C GLY A 229 -27.12 -10.68 -4.71
N ILE A 230 -26.56 -9.48 -4.55
CA ILE A 230 -26.97 -8.28 -5.31
C ILE A 230 -26.31 -8.31 -6.68
N THR A 231 -27.11 -8.14 -7.73
CA THR A 231 -26.61 -8.07 -9.12
C THR A 231 -26.06 -6.70 -9.49
N GLY A 232 -25.24 -6.67 -10.54
CA GLY A 232 -24.42 -5.52 -10.93
C GLY A 232 -25.17 -4.21 -11.18
N GLU A 233 -26.42 -4.25 -11.63
CA GLU A 233 -27.25 -3.05 -11.83
C GLU A 233 -27.49 -2.27 -10.54
N ARG A 234 -27.45 -2.97 -9.40
CA ARG A 234 -27.67 -2.40 -8.06
C ARG A 234 -26.35 -2.06 -7.34
N LEU A 235 -25.22 -2.49 -7.88
CA LEU A 235 -23.90 -2.18 -7.37
C LEU A 235 -23.45 -0.82 -7.89
N THR A 236 -23.14 0.09 -6.97
CA THR A 236 -22.56 1.40 -7.31
C THR A 236 -21.17 1.22 -7.90
N ARG A 237 -20.61 2.27 -8.55
CA ARG A 237 -19.21 2.20 -9.01
C ARG A 237 -18.25 1.97 -7.84
N THR A 238 -18.51 2.58 -6.68
CA THR A 238 -17.70 2.38 -5.46
C THR A 238 -17.74 0.92 -5.01
N ASP A 239 -18.93 0.31 -4.99
CA ASP A 239 -19.12 -1.12 -4.69
C ASP A 239 -18.24 -1.97 -5.62
N ARG A 240 -18.37 -1.75 -6.94
CA ARG A 240 -17.64 -2.53 -7.96
C ARG A 240 -16.12 -2.39 -7.85
N VAL A 241 -15.60 -1.20 -7.56
CA VAL A 241 -14.15 -1.00 -7.39
C VAL A 241 -13.65 -1.67 -6.10
N VAL A 242 -14.36 -1.49 -4.98
CA VAL A 242 -13.97 -2.09 -3.69
C VAL A 242 -14.00 -3.61 -3.79
N THR A 243 -15.04 -4.17 -4.40
CA THR A 243 -15.17 -5.60 -4.70
C THR A 243 -14.02 -6.12 -5.57
N LEU A 244 -13.74 -5.44 -6.70
CA LEU A 244 -12.67 -5.83 -7.62
C LEU A 244 -11.30 -5.85 -6.93
N LEU A 245 -10.99 -4.80 -6.17
CA LEU A 245 -9.70 -4.69 -5.47
C LEU A 245 -9.59 -5.66 -4.30
N THR A 246 -10.68 -5.94 -3.60
CA THR A 246 -10.69 -6.97 -2.55
C THR A 246 -10.34 -8.32 -3.15
N SER A 247 -10.99 -8.71 -4.26
CA SER A 247 -10.69 -9.98 -4.93
C SER A 247 -9.30 -10.03 -5.54
N LEU A 248 -8.76 -8.92 -6.05
CA LEU A 248 -7.36 -8.87 -6.46
C LEU A 248 -6.42 -9.17 -5.27
N MET A 249 -6.68 -8.57 -4.11
CA MET A 249 -5.85 -8.79 -2.92
C MET A 249 -5.92 -10.23 -2.41
N GLU A 250 -7.10 -10.85 -2.44
CA GLU A 250 -7.30 -12.26 -2.10
C GLU A 250 -6.53 -13.17 -3.06
N LEU A 251 -6.75 -13.02 -4.37
CA LEU A 251 -6.04 -13.82 -5.39
C LEU A 251 -4.53 -13.62 -5.32
N TRP A 252 -4.07 -12.39 -5.09
CA TRP A 252 -2.65 -12.11 -4.99
C TRP A 252 -2.03 -12.72 -3.74
N ARG A 253 -2.73 -12.71 -2.60
CA ARG A 253 -2.30 -13.43 -1.40
C ARG A 253 -2.27 -14.94 -1.65
N ASP A 254 -3.32 -15.52 -2.22
CA ASP A 254 -3.40 -16.97 -2.43
C ASP A 254 -2.28 -17.47 -3.35
N GLU A 255 -1.98 -16.74 -4.43
CA GLU A 255 -0.80 -17.01 -5.28
C GLU A 255 0.52 -16.85 -4.53
N SER A 256 0.56 -16.00 -3.50
CA SER A 256 1.73 -15.77 -2.65
C SER A 256 1.90 -16.84 -1.57
N GLU A 257 0.83 -17.43 -1.05
CA GLU A 257 0.88 -18.49 -0.03
C GLU A 257 1.34 -19.83 -0.57
N VAL A 258 1.20 -20.06 -1.89
CA VAL A 258 1.82 -21.21 -2.57
C VAL A 258 3.36 -21.12 -2.56
N LEU A 259 3.90 -19.92 -2.32
CA LEU A 259 5.34 -19.69 -2.20
C LEU A 259 5.76 -19.99 -0.74
N THR A 260 6.91 -20.65 -0.56
CA THR A 260 7.39 -21.10 0.76
C THR A 260 7.61 -19.91 1.72
N PRO A 261 7.75 -20.10 3.05
CA PRO A 261 8.01 -18.99 3.99
C PRO A 261 9.22 -18.11 3.64
N GLU A 262 10.11 -18.54 2.74
CA GLU A 262 11.20 -17.74 2.17
C GLU A 262 10.82 -16.97 0.90
N VAL A 263 9.56 -16.53 0.74
CA VAL A 263 9.12 -15.82 -0.47
C VAL A 263 10.02 -14.62 -0.77
N THR A 264 10.66 -14.60 -1.93
CA THR A 264 11.39 -13.44 -2.42
C THR A 264 10.42 -12.44 -3.03
N VAL A 265 10.82 -11.18 -3.07
CA VAL A 265 9.98 -10.15 -3.67
C VAL A 265 9.73 -10.41 -5.14
N GLU A 266 10.72 -10.90 -5.86
CA GLU A 266 10.58 -11.25 -7.27
C GLU A 266 9.44 -12.27 -7.46
N GLN A 267 9.27 -13.21 -6.52
CA GLN A 267 8.16 -14.16 -6.56
C GLN A 267 6.81 -13.49 -6.27
N LEU A 268 6.75 -12.54 -5.32
CA LEU A 268 5.53 -11.77 -5.03
C LEU A 268 5.12 -10.85 -6.17
N GLN A 269 6.10 -10.26 -6.86
CA GLN A 269 5.88 -9.50 -8.08
C GLN A 269 5.44 -10.40 -9.24
N ALA A 270 5.95 -11.63 -9.31
CA ALA A 270 5.52 -12.63 -10.29
C ALA A 270 4.11 -13.18 -10.03
N ALA A 271 3.63 -13.15 -8.78
CA ALA A 271 2.28 -13.57 -8.41
C ALA A 271 1.20 -12.59 -8.91
N LEU A 272 1.50 -11.28 -8.99
CA LEU A 272 0.54 -10.27 -9.44
C LEU A 272 -0.01 -10.52 -10.86
N PRO A 273 0.81 -10.83 -11.89
CA PRO A 273 0.31 -11.23 -13.21
C PRO A 273 -0.71 -12.37 -13.17
N ASN A 274 -0.46 -13.42 -12.36
CA ASN A 274 -1.37 -14.55 -12.24
C ASN A 274 -2.69 -14.15 -11.58
N ALA A 275 -2.63 -13.36 -10.50
CA ALA A 275 -3.81 -12.85 -9.83
C ALA A 275 -4.65 -11.96 -10.77
N LEU A 276 -4.02 -11.07 -11.55
CA LEU A 276 -4.68 -10.25 -12.57
C LEU A 276 -5.30 -11.11 -13.68
N HIS A 277 -4.63 -12.18 -14.11
CA HIS A 277 -5.17 -13.11 -15.09
C HIS A 277 -6.43 -13.82 -14.58
N GLN A 278 -6.40 -14.33 -13.35
CA GLN A 278 -7.56 -14.96 -12.72
C GLN A 278 -8.72 -13.97 -12.55
N LEU A 279 -8.43 -12.74 -12.10
CA LEU A 279 -9.42 -11.67 -11.98
C LEU A 279 -10.06 -11.35 -13.34
N TYR A 280 -9.28 -11.35 -14.42
CA TYR A 280 -9.77 -11.20 -15.78
C TYR A 280 -10.71 -12.34 -16.20
N GLN A 281 -10.36 -13.60 -15.93
CA GLN A 281 -11.23 -14.74 -16.23
C GLN A 281 -12.57 -14.65 -15.48
N LYS A 282 -12.54 -14.25 -14.21
CA LYS A 282 -13.75 -14.01 -13.41
C LYS A 282 -14.59 -12.87 -13.99
N ALA A 283 -13.96 -11.79 -14.44
CA ALA A 283 -14.66 -10.71 -15.13
C ALA A 283 -15.32 -11.19 -16.45
N ARG A 284 -14.70 -12.12 -17.18
CA ARG A 284 -15.31 -12.74 -18.39
C ARG A 284 -16.53 -13.60 -18.07
N GLN A 285 -16.61 -14.13 -16.85
CA GLN A 285 -17.76 -14.84 -16.33
C GLN A 285 -18.82 -13.89 -15.73
N ALA A 286 -18.65 -12.58 -15.90
CA ALA A 286 -19.50 -11.52 -15.36
C ALA A 286 -19.52 -11.45 -13.81
N GLU A 287 -18.55 -12.04 -13.11
CA GLU A 287 -18.39 -11.83 -11.66
C GLU A 287 -17.98 -10.38 -11.33
N PHE A 288 -17.26 -9.71 -12.24
CA PHE A 288 -16.76 -8.35 -12.08
C PHE A 288 -17.01 -7.47 -13.31
N ASP A 289 -16.94 -6.15 -13.11
CA ASP A 289 -17.07 -5.16 -14.18
C ASP A 289 -15.85 -5.24 -15.12
N MET A 290 -16.05 -5.76 -16.33
CA MET A 290 -14.99 -5.95 -17.32
C MET A 290 -14.20 -4.66 -17.63
N THR A 291 -14.87 -3.51 -17.64
CA THR A 291 -14.20 -2.23 -17.93
C THR A 291 -13.26 -1.85 -16.80
N LEU A 292 -13.72 -1.98 -15.54
CA LEU A 292 -12.87 -1.69 -14.38
C LEU A 292 -11.71 -2.68 -14.26
N THR A 293 -11.93 -3.96 -14.55
CA THR A 293 -10.89 -4.99 -14.57
C THR A 293 -9.83 -4.72 -15.63
N ALA A 294 -10.22 -4.45 -16.87
CA ALA A 294 -9.30 -4.10 -17.96
C ALA A 294 -8.47 -2.85 -17.61
N ASN A 295 -9.14 -1.82 -17.08
CA ASN A 295 -8.51 -0.60 -16.58
C ASN A 295 -7.46 -0.89 -15.49
N LEU A 296 -7.75 -1.79 -14.55
CA LEU A 296 -6.82 -2.17 -13.49
C LEU A 296 -5.59 -2.90 -14.04
N ILE A 297 -5.79 -3.85 -14.96
CA ILE A 297 -4.70 -4.57 -15.63
C ILE A 297 -3.78 -3.60 -16.37
N CYS A 298 -4.35 -2.69 -17.16
CA CYS A 298 -3.61 -1.64 -17.84
C CYS A 298 -2.85 -0.73 -16.86
N SER A 299 -3.49 -0.29 -15.77
CA SER A 299 -2.86 0.52 -14.72
C SER A 299 -1.64 -0.17 -14.13
N CYS A 300 -1.69 -1.50 -13.98
CA CYS A 300 -0.57 -2.31 -13.50
C CYS A 300 0.55 -2.50 -14.55
N GLY A 301 0.39 -1.97 -15.77
CA GLY A 301 1.39 -2.04 -16.85
C GLY A 301 1.30 -3.32 -17.70
N TYR A 302 0.21 -4.08 -17.59
CA TYR A 302 0.01 -5.31 -18.34
C TYR A 302 -0.93 -5.11 -19.53
N ALA A 303 -0.72 -5.90 -20.58
CA ALA A 303 -1.66 -5.97 -21.70
C ALA A 303 -2.91 -6.76 -21.29
N VAL A 304 -4.09 -6.25 -21.66
CA VAL A 304 -5.33 -7.01 -21.52
C VAL A 304 -5.36 -8.07 -22.63
N PRO A 305 -5.57 -9.37 -22.31
CA PRO A 305 -5.59 -10.42 -23.32
C PRO A 305 -6.66 -10.17 -24.40
N GLU A 306 -6.29 -10.27 -25.67
CA GLU A 306 -7.21 -10.11 -26.80
C GLU A 306 -8.30 -11.21 -26.80
N GLY A 307 -9.54 -10.86 -27.16
CA GLY A 307 -10.65 -11.81 -27.27
C GLY A 307 -12.03 -11.18 -27.45
N GLU A 308 -13.00 -11.98 -27.93
CA GLU A 308 -14.40 -11.56 -28.11
C GLU A 308 -15.00 -11.07 -26.78
N GLY A 309 -15.61 -9.89 -26.79
CA GLY A 309 -16.33 -9.31 -25.65
C GLY A 309 -15.59 -8.17 -24.94
N ILE A 310 -14.29 -7.98 -25.17
CA ILE A 310 -13.70 -6.65 -24.97
C ILE A 310 -14.28 -5.82 -26.10
N LEU A 311 -15.18 -4.89 -25.77
CA LEU A 311 -15.67 -3.89 -26.72
C LEU A 311 -14.52 -3.51 -27.66
N GLU A 312 -14.69 -3.67 -28.98
CA GLU A 312 -13.73 -3.25 -30.02
C GLU A 312 -13.35 -1.76 -29.94
N LYS A 313 -13.90 -1.04 -28.96
CA LYS A 313 -13.55 0.30 -28.52
C LYS A 313 -12.59 0.17 -27.34
N ARG A 314 -11.33 0.53 -27.58
CA ARG A 314 -10.26 0.70 -26.56
C ARG A 314 -10.84 1.03 -25.19
N PRO A 315 -10.44 0.34 -24.10
CA PRO A 315 -10.95 0.58 -22.76
C PRO A 315 -10.59 1.99 -22.31
N LEU A 316 -11.45 2.97 -22.61
CA LEU A 316 -11.28 4.38 -22.25
C LEU A 316 -12.68 5.00 -22.18
N MET A 317 -13.34 4.86 -21.03
CA MET A 317 -14.58 5.60 -20.73
C MET A 317 -14.43 6.56 -19.55
N PHE A 318 -13.23 6.71 -19.02
CA PHE A 318 -12.90 7.82 -18.12
C PHE A 318 -11.70 8.54 -18.70
N GLY A 319 -11.78 9.87 -18.86
CA GLY A 319 -10.62 10.66 -19.24
C GLY A 319 -9.48 10.35 -18.29
N LEU A 320 -8.28 10.08 -18.80
CA LEU A 320 -7.11 9.91 -17.95
C LEU A 320 -6.69 11.26 -17.39
N THR A 321 -6.23 11.30 -16.14
CA THR A 321 -5.52 12.47 -15.63
C THR A 321 -4.15 12.58 -16.33
N LYS A 322 -3.48 13.73 -16.28
CA LYS A 322 -2.07 13.84 -16.72
C LYS A 322 -1.16 12.84 -16.00
N LEU A 323 -1.49 12.50 -14.75
CA LEU A 323 -0.80 11.47 -14.00
C LEU A 323 -1.09 10.07 -14.58
N GLY A 324 -2.37 9.77 -14.84
CA GLY A 324 -2.79 8.52 -15.48
C GLY A 324 -2.17 8.31 -16.86
N GLN A 325 -2.11 9.35 -17.70
CA GLN A 325 -1.44 9.31 -19.01
C GLN A 325 0.03 8.94 -18.90
N ARG A 326 0.76 9.58 -17.97
CA ARG A 326 2.17 9.28 -17.69
C ARG A 326 2.38 7.86 -17.17
N ARG A 327 1.56 7.40 -16.22
CA ARG A 327 1.66 6.03 -15.66
C ARG A 327 1.36 4.96 -16.70
N LEU A 328 0.32 5.15 -17.51
CA LEU A 328 -0.09 4.24 -18.57
C LEU A 328 0.78 4.34 -19.83
N ARG A 329 1.82 5.19 -19.83
CA ARG A 329 2.73 5.42 -20.97
C ARG A 329 1.98 5.71 -22.26
N VAL A 330 0.85 6.41 -22.15
CA VAL A 330 0.06 6.86 -23.32
C VAL A 330 0.84 7.94 -24.08
N ASP A 331 1.63 8.72 -23.35
CA ASP A 331 2.58 9.69 -23.91
C ASP A 331 4.00 9.08 -23.94
N PRO A 332 4.84 9.45 -24.92
CA PRO A 332 6.27 9.14 -24.86
C PRO A 332 6.86 9.70 -23.56
N PRO A 333 7.78 8.99 -22.88
CA PRO A 333 8.24 9.38 -21.56
C PRO A 333 8.89 10.77 -21.60
N GLU A 334 8.26 11.75 -20.95
CA GLU A 334 8.96 12.99 -20.60
C GLU A 334 10.05 12.64 -19.56
N PRO A 335 11.26 13.20 -19.67
CA PRO A 335 12.31 12.97 -18.68
C PRO A 335 11.80 13.46 -17.31
N ILE A 336 11.75 12.53 -16.34
CA ILE A 336 11.46 12.88 -14.95
C ILE A 336 12.58 13.80 -14.48
N ALA A 337 12.23 14.99 -14.00
CA ALA A 337 13.22 15.90 -13.45
C ALA A 337 14.01 15.21 -12.33
N GLU A 338 15.33 15.12 -12.48
CA GLU A 338 16.21 14.56 -11.45
C GLU A 338 15.94 15.24 -10.11
N GLY A 339 15.58 14.45 -9.09
CA GLY A 339 15.28 14.95 -7.74
C GLY A 339 13.81 15.16 -7.39
N ALA A 340 12.87 14.97 -8.32
CA ALA A 340 11.43 14.89 -8.01
C ALA A 340 11.09 13.52 -7.39
N GLY A 341 11.62 13.25 -6.20
CA GLY A 341 11.23 12.08 -5.41
C GLY A 341 9.76 12.19 -4.96
N PRO A 342 9.11 11.06 -4.66
CA PRO A 342 7.72 11.06 -4.19
C PRO A 342 7.52 11.96 -2.94
N HIS A 343 6.39 12.68 -2.84
CA HIS A 343 6.13 13.64 -1.75
C HIS A 343 6.17 13.00 -0.35
N PHE A 344 5.92 11.69 -0.22
CA PHE A 344 6.08 10.99 1.05
C PHE A 344 7.52 11.04 1.62
N LEU A 345 8.54 11.25 0.79
CA LEU A 345 9.92 11.45 1.25
C LEU A 345 10.13 12.80 1.97
N ALA A 346 9.31 13.81 1.64
CA ALA A 346 9.37 15.13 2.27
C ALA A 346 8.64 15.17 3.63
N ALA A 347 7.67 14.28 3.86
CA ALA A 347 6.90 14.25 5.10
C ALA A 347 7.74 13.73 6.30
N GLN A 348 8.55 12.70 6.10
CA GLN A 348 9.41 12.14 7.17
C GLN A 348 10.45 13.16 7.68
N SER A 349 10.97 14.01 6.79
CA SER A 349 11.93 15.05 7.16
C SER A 349 11.29 16.21 7.96
N GLN A 350 9.98 16.43 7.86
CA GLN A 350 9.28 17.39 8.71
C GLN A 350 8.97 16.81 10.11
N THR A 351 8.57 15.54 10.20
CA THR A 351 8.31 14.89 11.50
C THR A 351 9.58 14.75 12.33
N ALA A 352 10.71 14.40 11.70
CA ALA A 352 12.02 14.34 12.36
C ALA A 352 12.52 15.72 12.83
N ARG A 353 12.17 16.80 12.11
CA ARG A 353 12.48 18.17 12.55
C ARG A 353 11.62 18.61 13.73
N GLN A 354 10.34 18.26 13.74
CA GLN A 354 9.42 18.61 14.84
C GLN A 354 9.77 17.89 16.14
N SER A 355 10.23 16.64 16.09
CA SER A 355 10.71 15.93 17.29
C SER A 355 12.02 16.51 17.85
N SER A 356 12.88 17.09 17.00
CA SER A 356 14.15 17.71 17.43
C SER A 356 14.01 19.10 18.08
N THR A 357 12.86 19.76 17.96
CA THR A 357 12.64 21.13 18.47
C THR A 357 12.04 21.22 19.89
N THR A 358 11.89 20.11 20.61
CA THR A 358 11.23 20.09 21.95
C THR A 358 12.21 20.08 23.13
N GLU A 359 13.46 20.50 22.94
CA GLU A 359 14.38 20.83 24.04
C GLU A 359 14.79 22.31 23.95
N GLN A 360 13.87 23.22 24.29
CA GLN A 360 14.27 24.53 24.79
C GLN A 360 14.44 24.42 26.31
N PRO A 361 15.62 24.76 26.86
CA PRO A 361 15.81 24.81 28.30
C PRO A 361 14.92 25.91 28.88
N LYS A 362 14.04 25.55 29.82
CA LYS A 362 13.27 26.51 30.61
C LYS A 362 14.26 27.48 31.28
N SER A 363 14.33 28.72 30.79
CA SER A 363 15.10 29.77 31.43
C SER A 363 14.54 30.00 32.83
N SER A 364 15.37 29.85 33.85
CA SER A 364 15.07 30.15 35.23
C SER A 364 14.62 31.60 35.38
N LYS A 365 13.44 31.78 35.98
CA LYS A 365 12.92 33.08 36.43
C LYS A 365 13.84 33.60 37.56
N PRO A 366 14.32 34.86 37.53
CA PRO A 366 15.02 35.43 38.67
C PRO A 366 14.01 35.71 39.80
N ALA A 367 14.43 35.41 41.03
CA ALA A 367 13.68 35.70 42.25
C ALA A 367 13.67 37.21 42.52
N ASP A 368 12.47 37.79 42.60
CA ASP A 368 12.28 39.19 42.97
C ASP A 368 12.63 39.43 44.45
N ARG A 369 13.35 40.52 44.65
CA ARG A 369 13.76 41.12 45.93
C ARG A 369 12.55 41.48 46.79
N ALA A 370 12.60 41.08 48.05
CA ALA A 370 11.80 41.65 49.13
C ALA A 370 12.12 43.16 49.29
N GLY A 371 11.11 43.99 49.11
CA GLY A 371 11.10 45.39 49.55
C GLY A 371 10.45 45.47 50.93
N ALA A 372 11.20 45.94 51.92
CA ALA A 372 10.68 46.46 53.18
C ALA A 372 10.50 47.98 53.03
N THR A 373 9.31 48.51 53.36
CA THR A 373 9.02 49.79 54.03
C THR A 373 7.55 50.18 53.83
N THR A 374 6.73 49.98 54.86
CA THR A 374 6.09 51.01 55.71
C THR A 374 5.17 50.33 56.71
#